data_AF-A0A449AWW4-F1
#
_entry.id   AF-A0A449AWW4-F1
#
_cell.length_a   1.000
_cell.length_b   1.000
_cell.length_c   1.000
_cell.angle_alpha   90.00
_cell.angle_beta   90.00
_cell.angle_gamma   90.00
#
_symmetry.space_group_name_H-M   'P 1'
#
loop_
_entity.id
_entity.type
_entity.pdbx_description
1 polymer ?
#
loop_
_entity_poly.entity_id
_entity_poly.type
_entity_poly.pdbx_seq_one_letter_code
_entity_poly.pdbx_strand_id
1 'polypeptide(L)'
;MKRIHRLIILTTLASSGIIIVPSIVLGVLSNKRRVKKQNELNQNSQNDAINYDLDQELSSTTNILELQDQADINLYFSTYGIMPFFNLVRLAMLSKSEVHFLYTSKLLFQKPLNKDYFEDFLKNVRKLPENLDSERAQEKYNKSTIKDLDSLSDEKAVEYFEKIIASNPDKKINLFVNSDHFKDEIGYANLVHKYPNVAIVGLEDSLWTGQWVSQKYVPAIYDLYLDPKTGEPIEDAPKYFDKLSQYLITNFYPNIVSYFSEYDAVQNLTTKKIRNIKPFFEKEIDEKTGKTVSPKEIKDFIFSTRDRNNKRLFTHWGKIIGLDWEKEREIVKDDHNKNNKPSIIIIGTSYDSDIERVIYVASKYADEYNIYYKGHPGHNYNATYINEKLSPENVGSKIVFNNPATGQNDTWIIKENQIVRALETQIASEELTTDHVLDENPLRFEKWVLLTFGTNAISGIDNGYNVPDDVLEIFLDNELRPISQGDNLYDEYIKKLITDYIAPKSLEIIRKEESKNKPFNDLTVEDFVFQKNASAEKERFFFKNININKILVSELNDSGTAWEITFEIRARSSVKESDKIYTFTRKIEIPLTETR
;
A
#
# COMPACT_ATOMS: atom_id res chain seq x y z
N MET A 1 22.57 -8.77 92.65
CA MET A 1 21.68 -9.82 93.17
C MET A 1 20.32 -9.73 92.45
N LYS A 2 19.68 -10.89 92.20
CA LYS A 2 18.23 -11.18 92.06
C LYS A 2 17.28 -9.95 92.15
N ARG A 3 16.29 -9.72 91.27
CA ARG A 3 15.40 -10.66 90.52
C ARG A 3 14.77 -9.97 89.30
N ILE A 4 14.52 -10.72 88.22
CA ILE A 4 13.41 -10.50 87.28
C ILE A 4 12.36 -11.56 87.59
N HIS A 5 11.06 -11.21 87.57
CA HIS A 5 9.93 -12.02 87.04
C HIS A 5 8.56 -11.40 87.38
N ARG A 6 7.74 -11.11 86.36
CA ARG A 6 6.34 -11.59 86.25
C ARG A 6 5.76 -11.40 84.84
N LEU A 7 4.98 -12.41 84.44
CA LEU A 7 4.25 -12.63 83.16
C LEU A 7 2.73 -12.79 83.56
N ILE A 8 1.67 -12.89 82.75
CA ILE A 8 1.41 -13.29 81.34
C ILE A 8 0.14 -12.53 80.87
N ILE A 9 -0.37 -12.82 79.65
CA ILE A 9 -1.67 -12.37 79.04
C ILE A 9 -1.60 -10.94 78.46
N LEU A 10 -1.86 -10.62 77.18
CA LEU A 10 -2.40 -11.31 75.98
C LEU A 10 -3.94 -11.31 75.79
N THR A 11 -4.51 -10.30 75.11
CA THR A 11 -5.76 -10.42 74.29
C THR A 11 -5.91 -9.29 73.24
N THR A 12 -5.83 -9.70 71.96
CA THR A 12 -6.67 -9.32 70.80
C THR A 12 -7.25 -7.91 70.61
N LEU A 13 -6.81 -7.28 69.50
CA LEU A 13 -7.61 -6.72 68.39
C LEU A 13 -8.95 -6.00 68.68
N ALA A 14 -8.93 -4.67 68.50
CA ALA A 14 -9.88 -3.95 67.63
C ALA A 14 -9.28 -2.60 67.14
N SER A 15 -9.63 -2.21 65.92
CA SER A 15 -9.57 -0.88 65.25
C SER A 15 -9.57 0.37 66.16
N SER A 16 -8.97 1.54 65.85
CA SER A 16 -8.49 2.11 64.56
C SER A 16 -7.76 3.46 64.75
N GLY A 17 -6.93 3.91 63.78
CA GLY A 17 -6.39 5.30 63.67
C GLY A 17 -4.98 5.51 64.26
N ILE A 18 -3.88 5.40 63.49
CA ILE A 18 -3.23 6.42 62.64
C ILE A 18 -2.60 7.61 63.42
N ILE A 19 -1.26 7.70 63.42
CA ILE A 19 -0.44 8.76 62.78
C ILE A 19 1.00 8.22 62.61
N ILE A 20 1.62 8.47 61.45
CA ILE A 20 3.01 8.14 61.09
C ILE A 20 3.68 9.40 60.54
N VAL A 21 5.00 9.53 60.74
CA VAL A 21 6.06 10.26 59.95
C VAL A 21 7.17 10.62 60.97
N PRO A 22 8.44 10.18 60.80
CA PRO A 22 9.30 10.74 59.74
C PRO A 22 10.37 9.81 59.12
N SER A 23 10.30 9.59 57.80
CA SER A 23 11.38 8.95 57.02
C SER A 23 11.77 9.70 55.73
N ILE A 24 11.07 10.79 55.39
CA ILE A 24 11.07 11.38 54.05
C ILE A 24 12.21 12.41 53.84
N VAL A 25 12.74 13.02 54.91
CA VAL A 25 13.63 14.19 54.80
C VAL A 25 15.02 13.87 54.23
N LEU A 26 15.54 12.65 54.41
CA LEU A 26 16.90 12.29 53.97
C LEU A 26 17.00 11.86 52.50
N GLY A 27 15.92 11.36 51.89
CA GLY A 27 15.92 10.98 50.46
C GLY A 27 15.91 12.17 49.50
N VAL A 28 15.36 13.31 49.92
CA VAL A 28 15.15 14.49 49.05
C VAL A 28 16.47 15.24 48.74
N LEU A 29 17.46 15.17 49.62
CA LEU A 29 18.73 15.90 49.47
C LEU A 29 19.74 15.20 48.55
N SER A 30 19.69 13.87 48.41
CA SER A 30 20.57 13.14 47.48
C SER A 30 20.12 13.29 46.02
N ASN A 31 18.81 13.21 45.75
CA ASN A 31 18.26 13.42 44.40
C ASN A 31 18.51 14.84 43.88
N LYS A 32 18.39 15.88 44.72
CA LYS A 32 18.65 17.27 44.28
C LYS A 32 20.06 17.50 43.75
N ARG A 33 21.10 16.84 44.29
CA ARG A 33 22.47 16.95 43.75
C ARG A 33 22.67 16.19 42.44
N ARG A 34 21.97 15.07 42.23
CA ARG A 34 22.05 14.29 40.99
C ARG A 34 21.30 14.99 39.85
N VAL A 35 20.10 15.50 40.12
CA VAL A 35 19.31 16.31 39.16
C VAL A 35 20.05 17.60 38.79
N LYS A 36 20.70 18.30 39.75
CA LYS A 36 21.42 19.53 39.42
C LYS A 36 22.59 19.30 38.45
N LYS A 37 23.35 18.21 38.64
CA LYS A 37 24.48 17.86 37.75
C LYS A 37 24.02 17.37 36.36
N GLN A 38 22.78 16.89 36.25
CA GLN A 38 22.15 16.49 34.99
C GLN A 38 21.53 17.70 34.26
N ASN A 39 20.97 18.66 35.00
CA ASN A 39 20.49 19.93 34.45
C ASN A 39 21.65 20.84 34.00
N GLU A 40 22.77 20.86 34.71
CA GLU A 40 24.00 21.59 34.29
C GLU A 40 24.65 20.98 33.02
N LEU A 41 24.37 19.70 32.71
CA LEU A 41 24.71 19.09 31.41
C LEU A 41 23.68 19.46 30.32
N ASN A 42 22.39 19.35 30.61
CA ASN A 42 21.32 19.67 29.65
C ASN A 42 21.27 21.15 29.24
N GLN A 43 21.60 22.08 30.15
CA GLN A 43 21.62 23.52 29.83
C GLN A 43 22.78 23.91 28.89
N ASN A 44 23.88 23.16 28.89
CA ASN A 44 24.98 23.40 27.95
C ASN A 44 24.66 22.82 26.55
N SER A 45 23.91 21.71 26.46
CA SER A 45 23.50 21.14 25.17
C SER A 45 22.30 21.84 24.51
N GLN A 46 21.51 22.62 25.25
CA GLN A 46 20.40 23.40 24.66
C GLN A 46 20.84 24.65 23.88
N ASN A 47 22.08 25.14 24.06
CA ASN A 47 22.57 26.33 23.35
C ASN A 47 23.05 26.04 21.92
N ASP A 48 23.33 24.78 21.58
CA ASP A 48 23.79 24.35 20.23
C ASP A 48 22.67 23.66 19.42
N ALA A 49 21.45 23.56 19.96
CA ALA A 49 20.33 22.94 19.28
C ALA A 49 19.73 23.86 18.21
N ILE A 50 19.55 23.37 16.98
CA ILE A 50 18.88 24.14 15.93
C ILE A 50 17.37 24.22 16.22
N ASN A 51 16.73 25.31 15.81
CA ASN A 51 15.28 25.41 15.84
C ASN A 51 14.70 24.88 14.52
N TYR A 52 13.80 23.90 14.59
CA TYR A 52 12.99 23.48 13.46
C TYR A 52 11.81 24.45 13.35
N ASP A 53 11.88 25.36 12.38
CA ASP A 53 10.76 26.24 12.02
C ASP A 53 9.84 25.49 11.05
N LEU A 54 8.86 24.75 11.60
CA LEU A 54 7.97 23.92 10.78
C LEU A 54 7.07 24.78 9.88
N ASP A 55 6.65 25.96 10.32
CA ASP A 55 5.84 26.87 9.52
C ASP A 55 6.62 27.35 8.28
N GLN A 56 7.92 27.66 8.43
CA GLN A 56 8.79 27.98 7.30
C GLN A 56 8.91 26.78 6.33
N GLU A 57 9.21 25.58 6.81
CA GLU A 57 9.32 24.41 5.93
C GLU A 57 7.99 24.14 5.20
N LEU A 58 6.86 24.13 5.91
CA LEU A 58 5.52 23.93 5.34
C LEU A 58 5.10 25.02 4.34
N SER A 59 5.70 26.21 4.39
CA SER A 59 5.51 27.26 3.37
C SER A 59 6.33 27.00 2.09
N SER A 60 7.41 26.24 2.20
CA SER A 60 8.35 25.91 1.11
C SER A 60 8.05 24.58 0.41
N THR A 61 7.32 23.66 1.07
CA THR A 61 6.96 22.34 0.56
C THR A 61 5.53 22.28 0.01
N THR A 62 5.35 21.54 -1.08
CA THR A 62 4.06 21.25 -1.71
C THR A 62 3.45 19.91 -1.27
N ASN A 63 4.26 18.98 -0.73
CA ASN A 63 3.79 17.63 -0.41
C ASN A 63 4.59 16.98 0.74
N ILE A 64 4.09 15.85 1.24
CA ILE A 64 4.68 15.14 2.38
C ILE A 64 6.10 14.59 2.11
N LEU A 65 6.45 14.28 0.84
CA LEU A 65 7.77 13.77 0.48
C LEU A 65 8.83 14.89 0.50
N GLU A 66 8.46 16.11 0.15
CA GLU A 66 9.35 17.28 0.24
C GLU A 66 9.67 17.63 1.69
N LEU A 67 8.69 17.64 2.60
CA LEU A 67 8.93 17.85 4.03
C LEU A 67 9.83 16.76 4.63
N GLN A 68 9.63 15.50 4.20
CA GLN A 68 10.48 14.38 4.60
C GLN A 68 11.93 14.56 4.14
N ASP A 69 12.14 15.02 2.90
CA ASP A 69 13.49 15.16 2.33
C ASP A 69 14.24 16.40 2.83
N GLN A 70 13.56 17.35 3.47
CA GLN A 70 14.17 18.49 4.17
C GLN A 70 14.77 18.14 5.54
N ALA A 71 14.35 17.04 6.17
CA ALA A 71 14.89 16.60 7.46
C ALA A 71 16.13 15.72 7.32
N ASP A 72 17.12 15.94 8.18
CA ASP A 72 18.34 15.13 8.24
C ASP A 72 18.07 13.70 8.74
N ILE A 73 17.11 13.55 9.66
CA ILE A 73 16.65 12.27 10.19
C ILE A 73 15.13 12.19 10.08
N ASN A 74 14.62 11.07 9.58
CA ASN A 74 13.21 10.72 9.62
C ASN A 74 12.99 9.49 10.53
N LEU A 75 12.09 9.64 11.50
CA LEU A 75 11.70 8.61 12.48
C LEU A 75 10.27 8.15 12.15
N TYR A 76 9.99 6.85 12.20
CA TYR A 76 8.69 6.30 11.78
C TYR A 76 8.17 5.24 12.76
N PHE A 77 6.93 5.39 13.22
CA PHE A 77 6.26 4.38 14.06
C PHE A 77 4.73 4.48 14.00
N SER A 78 4.04 3.35 14.10
CA SER A 78 2.64 3.33 14.53
C SER A 78 2.28 2.00 15.18
N THR A 79 1.61 2.03 16.33
CA THR A 79 1.02 0.83 16.96
C THR A 79 -0.32 0.44 16.35
N TYR A 80 -1.10 1.37 15.79
CA TYR A 80 -2.42 1.06 15.22
C TYR A 80 -2.64 1.71 13.85
N GLY A 81 -3.64 1.21 13.12
CA GLY A 81 -3.91 1.58 11.74
C GLY A 81 -3.02 0.83 10.74
N ILE A 82 -3.64 -0.04 9.93
CA ILE A 82 -2.96 -0.82 8.88
C ILE A 82 -2.49 0.12 7.76
N MET A 83 -3.35 1.07 7.35
CA MET A 83 -3.05 2.05 6.31
C MET A 83 -1.90 3.00 6.67
N PRO A 84 -1.89 3.70 7.84
CA PRO A 84 -0.77 4.55 8.22
C PRO A 84 0.51 3.74 8.37
N PHE A 85 0.51 2.54 8.96
CA PHE A 85 1.71 1.69 9.02
C PHE A 85 2.31 1.43 7.63
N PHE A 86 1.51 0.98 6.66
CA PHE A 86 2.01 0.76 5.30
C PHE A 86 2.44 2.05 4.59
N ASN A 87 1.79 3.19 4.87
CA ASN A 87 2.24 4.49 4.36
C ASN A 87 3.57 4.92 5.00
N LEU A 88 3.81 4.68 6.29
CA LEU A 88 5.10 4.90 6.94
C LEU A 88 6.20 4.05 6.30
N VAL A 89 5.94 2.77 5.98
CA VAL A 89 6.91 1.92 5.26
C VAL A 89 7.23 2.52 3.88
N ARG A 90 6.21 2.97 3.11
CA ARG A 90 6.41 3.60 1.80
C ARG A 90 7.21 4.90 1.89
N LEU A 91 6.91 5.75 2.88
CA LEU A 91 7.64 6.98 3.17
C LEU A 91 9.11 6.70 3.48
N ALA A 92 9.38 5.77 4.40
CA ALA A 92 10.73 5.32 4.72
C ALA A 92 11.48 4.76 3.50
N MET A 93 10.80 4.03 2.61
CA MET A 93 11.39 3.55 1.34
C MET A 93 11.74 4.69 0.36
N LEU A 94 10.97 5.78 0.37
CA LEU A 94 11.15 6.96 -0.49
C LEU A 94 12.14 7.99 0.07
N SER A 95 12.41 7.96 1.37
CA SER A 95 13.23 8.96 2.07
C SER A 95 14.64 9.09 1.49
N LYS A 96 15.10 10.34 1.35
CA LYS A 96 16.46 10.69 0.93
C LYS A 96 17.44 10.92 2.09
N SER A 97 17.07 10.64 3.35
CA SER A 97 17.93 10.91 4.52
C SER A 97 18.07 9.72 5.50
N GLU A 98 18.60 9.96 6.71
CA GLU A 98 18.83 8.94 7.74
C GLU A 98 17.47 8.46 8.30
N VAL A 99 17.22 7.14 8.35
CA VAL A 99 15.89 6.58 8.66
C VAL A 99 15.93 5.65 9.87
N HIS A 100 15.11 5.91 10.89
CA HIS A 100 14.88 4.95 11.98
C HIS A 100 13.41 4.53 12.01
N PHE A 101 13.17 3.25 11.75
CA PHE A 101 11.83 2.66 11.71
C PHE A 101 11.61 1.73 12.90
N LEU A 102 10.51 1.92 13.60
CA LEU A 102 10.03 1.00 14.62
C LEU A 102 8.80 0.23 14.11
N TYR A 103 8.77 -1.07 14.39
CA TYR A 103 7.60 -1.92 14.22
C TYR A 103 7.45 -2.82 15.46
N THR A 104 6.40 -3.63 15.52
CA THR A 104 6.21 -4.58 16.61
C THR A 104 5.66 -5.93 16.13
N SER A 105 6.41 -7.00 16.35
CA SER A 105 6.01 -8.35 15.94
C SER A 105 4.77 -8.90 16.68
N LYS A 106 4.27 -8.16 17.68
CA LYS A 106 3.03 -8.45 18.42
C LYS A 106 1.75 -8.13 17.62
N LEU A 107 1.84 -7.40 16.51
CA LEU A 107 0.70 -7.09 15.64
C LEU A 107 0.72 -7.96 14.39
N LEU A 108 -0.39 -8.62 14.08
CA LEU A 108 -0.48 -9.57 12.96
C LEU A 108 -0.08 -8.97 11.60
N PHE A 109 -0.39 -7.70 11.35
CA PHE A 109 -0.07 -7.01 10.10
C PHE A 109 1.37 -6.45 10.03
N GLN A 110 2.08 -6.37 11.16
CA GLN A 110 3.49 -5.94 11.21
C GLN A 110 4.46 -7.11 11.40
N LYS A 111 4.00 -8.20 12.02
CA LYS A 111 4.75 -9.43 12.28
C LYS A 111 5.48 -10.02 11.07
N PRO A 112 4.94 -9.97 9.83
CA PRO A 112 5.66 -10.52 8.68
C PRO A 112 6.87 -9.69 8.24
N LEU A 113 6.97 -8.41 8.65
CA LEU A 113 8.00 -7.46 8.19
C LEU A 113 9.42 -8.04 8.31
N ASN A 114 10.12 -8.07 7.18
CA ASN A 114 11.49 -8.55 7.10
C ASN A 114 12.46 -7.44 7.49
N LYS A 115 12.74 -7.36 8.79
CA LYS A 115 13.64 -6.37 9.38
C LYS A 115 14.99 -6.27 8.65
N ASP A 116 15.63 -7.40 8.40
CA ASP A 116 17.01 -7.42 7.92
C ASP A 116 17.07 -7.03 6.44
N TYR A 117 16.10 -7.47 5.62
CA TYR A 117 15.97 -7.01 4.24
C TYR A 117 15.60 -5.52 4.15
N PHE A 118 14.73 -5.03 5.02
CA PHE A 118 14.35 -3.62 5.01
C PHE A 118 15.51 -2.71 5.48
N GLU A 119 16.31 -3.14 6.46
CA GLU A 119 17.49 -2.39 6.88
C GLU A 119 18.59 -2.38 5.80
N ASP A 120 18.83 -3.51 5.13
CA ASP A 120 19.72 -3.56 3.96
C ASP A 120 19.20 -2.66 2.83
N PHE A 121 17.90 -2.68 2.56
CA PHE A 121 17.29 -1.83 1.54
C PHE A 121 17.56 -0.33 1.79
N LEU A 122 17.38 0.13 3.04
CA LEU A 122 17.62 1.52 3.43
C LEU A 122 19.11 1.91 3.40
N LYS A 123 20.02 0.96 3.63
CA LYS A 123 21.47 1.22 3.63
C LYS A 123 22.06 1.18 2.22
N ASN A 124 21.72 0.14 1.47
CA ASN A 124 22.50 -0.32 0.33
C ASN A 124 21.75 -0.31 -1.01
N VAL A 125 20.41 -0.41 -1.00
CA VAL A 125 19.61 -0.59 -2.23
C VAL A 125 18.97 0.70 -2.72
N ARG A 126 18.34 1.50 -1.84
CA ARG A 126 17.69 2.76 -2.24
C ARG A 126 18.69 3.75 -2.85
N LYS A 127 18.25 4.49 -3.88
CA LYS A 127 19.08 5.44 -4.63
C LYS A 127 19.63 6.53 -3.69
N LEU A 128 20.90 6.90 -3.88
CA LEU A 128 21.53 8.02 -3.17
C LEU A 128 20.98 9.37 -3.70
N PRO A 129 20.92 10.42 -2.87
CA PRO A 129 20.48 11.74 -3.31
C PRO A 129 21.51 12.36 -4.27
N GLU A 130 21.06 12.83 -5.44
CA GLU A 130 21.94 13.35 -6.50
C GLU A 130 22.57 14.72 -6.16
N ASN A 131 22.02 15.40 -5.15
CA ASN A 131 22.46 16.70 -4.66
C ASN A 131 23.51 16.62 -3.53
N LEU A 132 23.93 15.42 -3.14
CA LEU A 132 24.94 15.19 -2.11
C LEU A 132 26.13 14.41 -2.68
N ASP A 133 27.29 14.64 -2.07
CA ASP A 133 28.44 13.76 -2.25
C ASP A 133 28.08 12.31 -1.86
N SER A 134 28.51 11.35 -2.68
CA SER A 134 28.06 9.95 -2.58
C SER A 134 28.58 9.25 -1.32
N GLU A 135 29.79 9.57 -0.84
CA GLU A 135 30.33 9.04 0.40
C GLU A 135 29.54 9.57 1.59
N ARG A 136 29.34 10.89 1.68
CA ARG A 136 28.54 11.53 2.74
C ARG A 136 27.08 11.05 2.76
N ALA A 137 26.48 10.84 1.60
CA ALA A 137 25.13 10.29 1.50
C ALA A 137 25.08 8.84 2.00
N GLN A 138 26.07 8.02 1.64
CA GLN A 138 26.18 6.65 2.13
C GLN A 138 26.43 6.60 3.65
N GLU A 139 27.23 7.50 4.21
CA GLU A 139 27.43 7.63 5.66
C GLU A 139 26.13 7.95 6.41
N LYS A 140 25.28 8.84 5.88
CA LYS A 140 23.93 9.10 6.42
C LYS A 140 23.07 7.83 6.35
N TYR A 141 23.08 7.11 5.22
CA TYR A 141 22.24 5.93 5.04
C TYR A 141 22.68 4.76 5.94
N ASN A 142 23.97 4.57 6.16
CA ASN A 142 24.55 3.53 7.02
C ASN A 142 24.06 3.60 8.49
N LYS A 143 23.63 4.79 8.95
CA LYS A 143 23.09 4.99 10.31
C LYS A 143 21.62 4.57 10.44
N SER A 144 20.93 4.32 9.33
CA SER A 144 19.52 3.91 9.33
C SER A 144 19.33 2.58 10.08
N THR A 145 18.20 2.39 10.76
CA THR A 145 17.91 1.17 11.52
C THR A 145 16.45 0.74 11.42
N ILE A 146 16.20 -0.56 11.33
CA ILE A 146 14.87 -1.16 11.53
C ILE A 146 14.88 -1.93 12.86
N LYS A 147 13.89 -1.70 13.72
CA LYS A 147 13.84 -2.37 15.03
C LYS A 147 12.44 -2.80 15.45
N ASP A 148 12.35 -4.06 15.89
CA ASP A 148 11.19 -4.58 16.62
C ASP A 148 11.22 -4.02 18.06
N LEU A 149 10.12 -3.39 18.46
CA LEU A 149 9.94 -2.86 19.81
C LEU A 149 9.57 -3.95 20.83
N ASP A 150 9.09 -5.12 20.37
CA ASP A 150 8.48 -6.16 21.20
C ASP A 150 7.46 -5.58 22.22
N SER A 151 6.67 -4.59 21.79
CA SER A 151 5.66 -3.93 22.63
C SER A 151 4.58 -3.25 21.81
N LEU A 152 3.41 -3.07 22.43
CA LEU A 152 2.29 -2.28 21.92
C LEU A 152 2.19 -0.93 22.67
N SER A 153 3.35 -0.36 23.04
CA SER A 153 3.45 0.79 23.94
C SER A 153 4.14 1.93 23.21
N ASP A 154 3.36 2.95 22.87
CA ASP A 154 3.82 4.19 22.25
C ASP A 154 4.83 4.92 23.11
N GLU A 155 4.66 4.92 24.43
CA GLU A 155 5.62 5.44 25.41
C GLU A 155 7.02 4.86 25.19
N LYS A 156 7.15 3.54 24.96
CA LYS A 156 8.46 2.92 24.67
C LYS A 156 9.03 3.30 23.30
N ALA A 157 8.18 3.60 22.31
CA ALA A 157 8.63 4.09 21.02
C ALA A 157 9.16 5.54 21.16
N VAL A 158 8.43 6.38 21.89
CA VAL A 158 8.84 7.74 22.27
C VAL A 158 10.16 7.72 23.06
N GLU A 159 10.30 6.88 24.08
CA GLU A 159 11.56 6.70 24.83
C GLU A 159 12.74 6.23 23.95
N TYR A 160 12.48 5.50 22.87
CA TYR A 160 13.53 5.07 21.94
C TYR A 160 13.95 6.21 21.03
N PHE A 161 12.98 6.92 20.44
CA PHE A 161 13.23 8.07 19.58
C PHE A 161 13.83 9.26 20.31
N GLU A 162 13.43 9.51 21.56
CA GLU A 162 14.00 10.57 22.40
C GLU A 162 15.53 10.44 22.53
N LYS A 163 16.06 9.20 22.59
CA LYS A 163 17.51 8.95 22.66
C LYS A 163 18.23 9.34 21.37
N ILE A 164 17.58 9.15 20.21
CA ILE A 164 18.11 9.55 18.90
C ILE A 164 18.07 11.07 18.79
N ILE A 165 16.92 11.69 19.13
CA ILE A 165 16.71 13.14 19.14
C ILE A 165 17.76 13.84 20.02
N ALA A 166 17.89 13.42 21.28
CA ALA A 166 18.82 14.02 22.25
C ALA A 166 20.30 13.85 21.87
N SER A 167 20.62 12.91 20.97
CA SER A 167 21.99 12.68 20.47
C SER A 167 22.31 13.44 19.19
N ASN A 168 21.35 14.16 18.60
CA ASN A 168 21.48 14.88 17.34
C ASN A 168 20.84 16.30 17.42
N PRO A 169 21.27 17.17 18.36
CA PRO A 169 20.67 18.51 18.55
C PRO A 169 20.87 19.44 17.34
N ASP A 170 21.89 19.18 16.52
CA ASP A 170 22.32 19.94 15.36
C ASP A 170 21.57 19.59 14.05
N LYS A 171 20.66 18.60 14.10
CA LYS A 171 19.94 18.06 12.93
C LYS A 171 18.44 18.35 12.97
N LYS A 172 17.82 18.53 11.80
CA LYS A 172 16.35 18.57 11.68
C LYS A 172 15.79 17.16 11.73
N ILE A 173 14.80 16.92 12.59
CA ILE A 173 14.23 15.58 12.81
C ILE A 173 12.72 15.60 12.65
N ASN A 174 12.21 14.77 11.75
CA ASN A 174 10.77 14.47 11.65
C ASN A 174 10.45 13.17 12.40
N LEU A 175 9.35 13.15 13.14
CA LEU A 175 8.74 11.93 13.68
C LEU A 175 7.35 11.71 13.07
N PHE A 176 7.25 10.74 12.16
CA PHE A 176 6.01 10.36 11.49
C PHE A 176 5.24 9.31 12.30
N VAL A 177 3.96 9.60 12.56
CA VAL A 177 3.05 8.79 13.39
C VAL A 177 1.63 8.76 12.83
N ASN A 178 0.78 7.88 13.36
CA ASN A 178 -0.66 7.94 13.10
C ASN A 178 -1.29 9.09 13.91
N SER A 179 -2.03 9.97 13.25
CA SER A 179 -2.70 11.14 13.85
C SER A 179 -3.85 10.77 14.80
N ASP A 180 -4.44 9.57 14.73
CA ASP A 180 -5.36 9.11 15.79
C ASP A 180 -4.63 8.83 17.11
N HIS A 181 -3.29 8.85 17.14
CA HIS A 181 -2.51 8.74 18.38
C HIS A 181 -2.26 10.12 19.02
N PHE A 182 -2.71 11.22 18.43
CA PHE A 182 -2.63 12.55 19.05
C PHE A 182 -3.51 12.69 20.30
N LYS A 183 -4.46 11.77 20.54
CA LYS A 183 -5.12 11.58 21.85
C LYS A 183 -4.14 11.28 23.00
N ASP A 184 -2.99 10.68 22.70
CA ASP A 184 -1.89 10.44 23.65
C ASP A 184 -0.93 11.67 23.69
N GLU A 185 -1.51 12.87 23.57
CA GLU A 185 -0.86 14.17 23.32
C GLU A 185 0.39 14.42 24.17
N ILE A 186 0.33 14.07 25.45
CA ILE A 186 1.40 14.29 26.44
C ILE A 186 2.75 13.77 25.93
N GLY A 187 2.80 12.67 25.19
CA GLY A 187 4.05 12.15 24.64
C GLY A 187 4.65 13.08 23.57
N TYR A 188 3.85 13.48 22.58
CA TYR A 188 4.29 14.26 21.42
C TYR A 188 4.50 15.75 21.77
N ALA A 189 3.62 16.32 22.59
CA ALA A 189 3.75 17.68 23.11
C ALA A 189 5.03 17.86 23.95
N ASN A 190 5.35 16.91 24.84
CA ASN A 190 6.58 16.94 25.62
C ASN A 190 7.84 16.82 24.73
N LEU A 191 7.80 16.05 23.64
CA LEU A 191 8.92 15.97 22.70
C LEU A 191 9.21 17.33 22.06
N VAL A 192 8.22 17.97 21.43
CA VAL A 192 8.44 19.27 20.74
C VAL A 192 8.74 20.42 21.70
N HIS A 193 8.22 20.38 22.93
CA HIS A 193 8.57 21.37 23.95
C HIS A 193 10.01 21.22 24.46
N LYS A 194 10.51 19.98 24.56
CA LYS A 194 11.84 19.67 25.08
C LYS A 194 12.95 19.78 24.04
N TYR A 195 12.63 19.50 22.78
CA TYR A 195 13.58 19.41 21.66
C TYR A 195 13.13 20.32 20.50
N PRO A 196 13.70 21.53 20.37
CA PRO A 196 13.28 22.49 19.35
C PRO A 196 13.63 22.05 17.92
N ASN A 197 14.51 21.07 17.75
CA ASN A 197 14.94 20.53 16.46
C ASN A 197 14.01 19.43 15.90
N VAL A 198 12.83 19.22 16.50
CA VAL A 198 11.89 18.15 16.17
C VAL A 198 10.57 18.72 15.62
N ALA A 199 10.06 18.07 14.57
CA ALA A 199 8.68 18.18 14.10
C ALA A 199 7.95 16.83 14.18
N ILE A 200 6.66 16.85 14.56
CA ILE A 200 5.79 15.66 14.57
C ILE A 200 4.86 15.70 13.36
N VAL A 201 4.84 14.63 12.58
CA VAL A 201 4.09 14.54 11.32
C VAL A 201 3.04 13.44 11.45
N GLY A 202 1.78 13.82 11.69
CA GLY A 202 0.66 12.89 11.77
C GLY A 202 0.12 12.53 10.39
N LEU A 203 -0.02 11.23 10.10
CA LEU A 203 -0.77 10.71 8.95
C LEU A 203 -2.19 10.30 9.38
N GLU A 204 -3.17 10.45 8.51
CA GLU A 204 -4.52 9.92 8.73
C GLU A 204 -4.57 8.39 8.96
N ASP A 205 -5.44 7.94 9.86
CA ASP A 205 -5.66 6.52 10.16
C ASP A 205 -6.34 5.76 9.01
N SER A 206 -7.19 6.46 8.25
CA SER A 206 -7.96 5.95 7.12
C SER A 206 -8.27 7.07 6.13
N LEU A 207 -8.57 6.73 4.88
CA LEU A 207 -8.95 7.71 3.85
C LEU A 207 -10.14 8.59 4.26
N TRP A 208 -11.08 8.07 5.05
CA TRP A 208 -12.26 8.81 5.51
C TRP A 208 -12.01 9.72 6.71
N THR A 209 -10.82 9.66 7.33
CA THR A 209 -10.54 10.42 8.55
C THR A 209 -10.59 11.92 8.28
N GLY A 210 -10.12 12.40 7.12
CA GLY A 210 -10.23 13.80 6.71
C GLY A 210 -11.67 14.33 6.71
N GLN A 211 -12.60 13.60 6.08
CA GLN A 211 -14.04 13.90 6.13
C GLN A 211 -14.60 13.93 7.56
N TRP A 212 -14.34 12.90 8.38
CA TRP A 212 -14.83 12.88 9.77
C TRP A 212 -14.33 14.06 10.59
N VAL A 213 -13.05 14.43 10.44
CA VAL A 213 -12.43 15.55 11.15
C VAL A 213 -13.03 16.88 10.70
N SER A 214 -13.10 17.13 9.39
CA SER A 214 -13.58 18.39 8.80
C SER A 214 -15.09 18.62 8.94
N GLN A 215 -15.91 17.56 8.83
CA GLN A 215 -17.38 17.66 8.79
C GLN A 215 -18.06 17.38 10.14
N LYS A 216 -17.43 16.63 11.04
CA LYS A 216 -18.06 16.22 12.31
C LYS A 216 -17.25 16.57 13.55
N TYR A 217 -15.96 16.23 13.61
CA TYR A 217 -15.21 16.36 14.86
C TYR A 217 -14.91 17.82 15.16
N VAL A 218 -14.16 18.51 14.29
CA VAL A 218 -13.82 19.92 14.47
C VAL A 218 -15.09 20.80 14.59
N PRO A 219 -16.13 20.68 13.74
CA PRO A 219 -17.37 21.46 13.91
C PRO A 219 -18.08 21.27 15.26
N ALA A 220 -17.93 20.13 15.94
CA ALA A 220 -18.58 19.87 17.21
C ALA A 220 -17.83 20.45 18.43
N ILE A 221 -16.51 20.67 18.32
CA ILE A 221 -15.67 21.11 19.45
C ILE A 221 -14.85 22.39 19.20
N TYR A 222 -14.86 22.96 17.99
CA TYR A 222 -14.01 24.12 17.64
C TYR A 222 -14.13 25.28 18.63
N ASP A 223 -15.36 25.77 18.85
CA ASP A 223 -15.63 26.95 19.70
C ASP A 223 -15.34 26.71 21.20
N LEU A 224 -15.03 25.46 21.61
CA LEU A 224 -14.62 25.11 22.97
C LEU A 224 -13.11 25.23 23.19
N TYR A 225 -12.31 25.30 22.12
CA TYR A 225 -10.85 25.31 22.19
C TYR A 225 -10.23 26.54 21.50
N LEU A 226 -10.82 27.03 20.39
CA LEU A 226 -10.22 28.03 19.52
C LEU A 226 -11.13 29.24 19.29
N ASP A 227 -10.55 30.44 19.20
CA ASP A 227 -11.28 31.65 18.82
C ASP A 227 -11.65 31.61 17.31
N PRO A 228 -12.92 31.82 16.91
CA PRO A 228 -13.34 31.76 15.50
C PRO A 228 -12.75 32.85 14.58
N LYS A 229 -12.26 33.96 15.14
CA LYS A 229 -11.66 35.06 14.39
C LYS A 229 -10.17 34.88 14.21
N THR A 230 -9.45 34.28 15.15
CA THR A 230 -7.98 34.15 15.08
C THR A 230 -7.50 32.72 14.79
N GLY A 231 -8.22 31.69 15.23
CA GLY A 231 -7.72 30.31 15.27
C GLY A 231 -6.75 30.05 16.43
N GLU A 232 -6.57 30.99 17.34
CA GLU A 232 -5.74 30.82 18.53
C GLU A 232 -6.50 30.06 19.64
N PRO A 233 -5.80 29.30 20.49
CA PRO A 233 -6.37 28.78 21.74
C PRO A 233 -7.01 29.85 22.61
N ILE A 234 -8.21 29.57 23.14
CA ILE A 234 -8.87 30.42 24.15
C ILE A 234 -8.28 30.18 25.55
N GLU A 235 -8.36 31.17 26.44
CA GLU A 235 -7.76 31.11 27.79
C GLU A 235 -8.26 29.92 28.63
N ASP A 236 -9.55 29.59 28.52
CA ASP A 236 -10.22 28.49 29.21
C ASP A 236 -10.26 27.16 28.41
N ALA A 237 -9.44 27.01 27.36
CA ALA A 237 -9.45 25.81 26.52
C ALA A 237 -9.15 24.53 27.34
N PRO A 238 -9.85 23.40 27.09
CA PRO A 238 -9.57 22.14 27.75
C PRO A 238 -8.12 21.69 27.52
N LYS A 239 -7.45 21.30 28.61
CA LYS A 239 -6.03 20.90 28.62
C LYS A 239 -5.79 19.41 28.36
N TYR A 240 -6.76 18.74 27.76
CA TYR A 240 -6.68 17.34 27.37
C TYR A 240 -7.28 17.19 25.98
N PHE A 241 -6.72 16.27 25.21
CA PHE A 241 -7.22 15.95 23.87
C PHE A 241 -7.92 14.60 23.88
N ASP A 242 -9.05 14.52 23.20
CA ASP A 242 -9.80 13.28 22.98
C ASP A 242 -9.92 12.99 21.49
N LYS A 243 -10.67 11.94 21.11
CA LYS A 243 -10.84 11.56 19.70
C LYS A 243 -11.38 12.68 18.80
N LEU A 244 -12.17 13.60 19.34
CA LEU A 244 -12.74 14.74 18.62
C LEU A 244 -11.78 15.92 18.58
N SER A 245 -11.08 16.23 19.68
CA SER A 245 -10.20 17.39 19.78
C SER A 245 -8.75 17.15 19.36
N GLN A 246 -8.26 15.90 19.27
CA GLN A 246 -6.86 15.57 18.97
C GLN A 246 -6.28 16.22 17.71
N TYR A 247 -7.11 16.55 16.72
CA TYR A 247 -6.68 17.22 15.49
C TYR A 247 -6.53 18.74 15.63
N LEU A 248 -6.95 19.32 16.74
CA LEU A 248 -6.68 20.73 17.09
C LEU A 248 -5.28 20.94 17.67
N ILE A 249 -4.56 19.86 18.02
CA ILE A 249 -3.22 19.92 18.62
C ILE A 249 -2.24 20.82 17.83
N THR A 250 -2.40 20.88 16.52
CA THR A 250 -1.60 21.70 15.59
C THR A 250 -1.79 23.20 15.78
N ASN A 251 -2.90 23.65 16.38
CA ASN A 251 -3.11 25.04 16.79
C ASN A 251 -2.42 25.39 18.12
N PHE A 252 -2.11 24.39 18.95
CA PHE A 252 -1.45 24.55 20.25
C PHE A 252 0.09 24.40 20.14
N TYR A 253 0.57 23.61 19.18
CA TYR A 253 1.99 23.31 19.01
C TYR A 253 2.41 23.51 17.53
N PRO A 254 3.21 24.54 17.19
CA PRO A 254 3.56 24.85 15.81
C PRO A 254 4.38 23.73 15.15
N ASN A 255 5.19 22.99 15.91
CA ASN A 255 5.99 21.87 15.40
C ASN A 255 5.21 20.55 15.29
N ILE A 256 3.87 20.60 15.19
CA ILE A 256 3.03 19.44 14.91
C ILE A 256 2.17 19.74 13.67
N VAL A 257 2.20 18.83 12.69
CA VAL A 257 1.43 18.91 11.43
C VAL A 257 0.59 17.66 11.23
N SER A 258 -0.62 17.80 10.69
CA SER A 258 -1.45 16.67 10.24
C SER A 258 -1.57 16.64 8.71
N TYR A 259 -1.38 15.47 8.13
CA TYR A 259 -1.54 15.22 6.71
C TYR A 259 -2.72 14.28 6.43
N PHE A 260 -3.57 14.67 5.48
CA PHE A 260 -4.72 13.90 4.98
C PHE A 260 -4.60 13.66 3.48
N SER A 261 -5.18 12.57 2.95
CA SER A 261 -5.29 12.36 1.50
C SER A 261 -6.35 13.26 0.86
N GLU A 262 -7.40 13.60 1.62
CA GLU A 262 -8.55 14.36 1.13
C GLU A 262 -8.27 15.87 1.07
N TYR A 263 -7.90 16.36 -0.12
CA TYR A 263 -7.66 17.79 -0.36
C TYR A 263 -8.82 18.70 0.08
N ASP A 264 -10.07 18.37 -0.28
CA ASP A 264 -11.22 19.22 0.04
C ASP A 264 -11.50 19.24 1.58
N ALA A 265 -11.18 18.16 2.31
CA ALA A 265 -11.23 18.14 3.77
C ALA A 265 -10.19 19.07 4.41
N VAL A 266 -8.97 19.10 3.86
CA VAL A 266 -7.92 20.04 4.27
C VAL A 266 -8.36 21.49 4.04
N GLN A 267 -8.88 21.82 2.86
CA GLN A 267 -9.35 23.19 2.57
C GLN A 267 -10.46 23.65 3.53
N ASN A 268 -11.37 22.75 3.94
CA ASN A 268 -12.39 23.03 4.95
C ASN A 268 -11.78 23.32 6.33
N LEU A 269 -10.73 22.58 6.73
CA LEU A 269 -10.01 22.78 7.99
C LEU A 269 -9.17 24.07 7.98
N THR A 270 -8.47 24.36 6.90
CA THR A 270 -7.72 25.62 6.71
C THR A 270 -8.65 26.84 6.70
N THR A 271 -9.83 26.74 6.07
CA THR A 271 -10.88 27.79 6.12
C THR A 271 -11.38 28.02 7.55
N LYS A 272 -11.44 26.95 8.37
CA LYS A 272 -11.70 27.02 9.81
C LYS A 272 -10.50 27.47 10.65
N LYS A 273 -9.39 27.90 10.05
CA LYS A 273 -8.17 28.35 10.75
C LYS A 273 -7.49 27.28 11.60
N ILE A 274 -7.71 26.00 11.28
CA ILE A 274 -6.88 24.93 11.82
C ILE A 274 -5.48 25.06 11.23
N ARG A 275 -4.46 25.17 12.09
CA ARG A 275 -3.06 25.34 11.70
C ARG A 275 -2.45 24.01 11.28
N ASN A 276 -1.42 24.09 10.46
CA ASN A 276 -0.54 22.97 10.10
C ASN A 276 -1.32 21.70 9.74
N ILE A 277 -2.33 21.87 8.88
CA ILE A 277 -3.01 20.81 8.15
C ILE A 277 -2.63 20.93 6.68
N LYS A 278 -2.23 19.82 6.06
CA LYS A 278 -1.80 19.76 4.65
C LYS A 278 -2.41 18.54 3.95
N PRO A 279 -2.61 18.59 2.62
CA PRO A 279 -2.88 17.38 1.85
C PRO A 279 -1.57 16.58 1.70
N PHE A 280 -1.62 15.26 1.54
CA PHE A 280 -0.42 14.47 1.18
C PHE A 280 0.22 15.02 -0.10
N PHE A 281 -0.62 15.37 -1.09
CA PHE A 281 -0.24 15.95 -2.37
C PHE A 281 -1.30 16.97 -2.80
N GLU A 282 -0.87 18.05 -3.45
CA GLU A 282 -1.76 19.05 -4.04
C GLU A 282 -2.65 18.47 -5.15
N LYS A 283 -3.78 19.14 -5.41
CA LYS A 283 -4.77 18.70 -6.41
C LYS A 283 -4.26 18.93 -7.83
N GLU A 284 -3.98 17.86 -8.56
CA GLU A 284 -3.53 17.97 -9.95
C GLU A 284 -4.70 18.27 -10.92
N ILE A 285 -4.41 19.13 -11.90
CA ILE A 285 -5.29 19.48 -13.00
C ILE A 285 -4.58 19.06 -14.29
N ASP A 286 -5.26 18.30 -15.13
CA ASP A 286 -4.78 18.01 -16.48
C ASP A 286 -4.80 19.30 -17.31
N GLU A 287 -3.63 19.83 -17.62
CA GLU A 287 -3.45 21.08 -18.38
C GLU A 287 -4.09 21.05 -19.78
N LYS A 288 -4.31 19.87 -20.37
CA LYS A 288 -4.89 19.71 -21.71
C LYS A 288 -6.42 19.63 -21.67
N THR A 289 -7.01 19.02 -20.63
CA THR A 289 -8.46 18.82 -20.53
C THR A 289 -9.14 19.72 -19.51
N GLY A 290 -8.38 20.43 -18.67
CA GLY A 290 -8.88 21.25 -17.57
C GLY A 290 -9.54 20.45 -16.44
N LYS A 291 -9.45 19.12 -16.46
CA LYS A 291 -10.11 18.24 -15.49
C LYS A 291 -9.20 17.95 -14.30
N THR A 292 -9.80 17.86 -13.11
CA THR A 292 -9.15 17.26 -11.94
C THR A 292 -8.80 15.80 -12.24
N VAL A 293 -7.54 15.43 -12.06
CA VAL A 293 -7.09 14.03 -12.11
C VAL A 293 -7.29 13.39 -10.73
N SER A 294 -7.30 12.06 -10.65
CA SER A 294 -7.28 11.36 -9.36
C SER A 294 -6.09 11.84 -8.52
N PRO A 295 -6.28 12.15 -7.21
CA PRO A 295 -5.20 12.61 -6.37
C PRO A 295 -4.12 11.52 -6.26
N LYS A 296 -2.85 11.94 -6.31
CA LYS A 296 -1.71 11.04 -6.13
C LYS A 296 -1.71 10.45 -4.72
N GLU A 297 -1.28 9.20 -4.61
CA GLU A 297 -1.04 8.52 -3.34
C GLU A 297 0.46 8.22 -3.14
N ILE A 298 0.88 8.04 -1.88
CA ILE A 298 2.27 7.68 -1.53
C ILE A 298 2.71 6.38 -2.24
N LYS A 299 1.78 5.45 -2.52
CA LYS A 299 2.05 4.22 -3.26
C LYS A 299 2.54 4.48 -4.70
N ASP A 300 2.04 5.52 -5.36
CA ASP A 300 2.34 5.79 -6.79
C ASP A 300 3.82 6.19 -6.97
N PHE A 301 4.41 6.77 -5.93
CA PHE A 301 5.82 7.11 -5.88
C PHE A 301 6.72 5.88 -5.77
N ILE A 302 6.33 4.79 -5.09
CA ILE A 302 7.15 3.56 -5.09
C ILE A 302 7.07 2.77 -6.40
N PHE A 303 6.00 2.95 -7.19
CA PHE A 303 5.92 2.40 -8.56
C PHE A 303 6.78 3.18 -9.56
N SER A 304 6.88 4.51 -9.41
CA SER A 304 7.62 5.39 -10.33
C SER A 304 9.10 5.59 -9.96
N THR A 305 9.44 5.56 -8.68
CA THR A 305 10.83 5.70 -8.20
C THR A 305 11.66 4.44 -8.51
N ARG A 306 12.99 4.61 -8.58
CA ARG A 306 13.95 3.56 -8.91
C ARG A 306 15.04 3.41 -7.85
N ASP A 307 15.52 2.20 -7.64
CA ASP A 307 16.68 1.88 -6.79
C ASP A 307 18.01 2.20 -7.50
N ARG A 308 19.15 1.89 -6.86
CA ARG A 308 20.48 2.05 -7.48
C ARG A 308 20.69 1.21 -8.74
N ASN A 309 19.97 0.09 -8.87
CA ASN A 309 20.05 -0.85 -9.99
C ASN A 309 18.95 -0.63 -11.04
N ASN A 310 18.26 0.52 -10.99
CA ASN A 310 17.16 0.90 -11.88
C ASN A 310 15.91 -0.04 -11.82
N LYS A 311 15.73 -0.79 -10.73
CA LYS A 311 14.49 -1.53 -10.41
C LYS A 311 13.47 -0.61 -9.75
N ARG A 312 12.17 -0.89 -9.90
CA ARG A 312 11.10 -0.09 -9.26
C ARG A 312 11.15 -0.32 -7.75
N LEU A 313 10.97 0.71 -6.91
CA LEU A 313 10.99 0.47 -5.46
C LEU A 313 9.91 -0.54 -5.01
N PHE A 314 8.79 -0.58 -5.72
CA PHE A 314 7.73 -1.56 -5.54
C PHE A 314 8.20 -3.04 -5.63
N THR A 315 9.25 -3.39 -6.40
CA THR A 315 9.77 -4.78 -6.45
C THR A 315 10.42 -5.23 -5.14
N HIS A 316 10.65 -4.31 -4.20
CA HIS A 316 11.14 -4.60 -2.85
C HIS A 316 10.01 -4.64 -1.82
N TRP A 317 8.79 -4.19 -2.18
CA TRP A 317 7.65 -4.05 -1.26
C TRP A 317 7.32 -5.35 -0.54
N GLY A 318 6.98 -6.41 -1.28
CA GLY A 318 6.62 -7.71 -0.71
C GLY A 318 7.71 -8.30 0.19
N LYS A 319 8.97 -8.16 -0.21
CA LYS A 319 10.13 -8.60 0.58
C LYS A 319 10.31 -7.81 1.87
N ILE A 320 10.10 -6.49 1.84
CA ILE A 320 10.15 -5.60 3.02
C ILE A 320 9.02 -5.93 4.00
N ILE A 321 7.76 -5.93 3.57
CA ILE A 321 6.63 -6.20 4.46
C ILE A 321 6.44 -7.69 4.75
N GLY A 322 7.26 -8.56 4.13
CA GLY A 322 7.24 -10.02 4.27
C GLY A 322 5.98 -10.69 3.73
N LEU A 323 5.26 -10.02 2.84
CA LEU A 323 4.19 -10.57 2.04
C LEU A 323 4.82 -11.02 0.72
N ASP A 324 5.34 -12.24 0.75
CA ASP A 324 6.25 -12.81 -0.24
C ASP A 324 5.53 -13.86 -1.08
N TRP A 325 5.62 -13.78 -2.40
CA TRP A 325 4.99 -14.72 -3.32
C TRP A 325 5.46 -16.16 -3.07
N GLU A 326 6.67 -16.35 -2.54
CA GLU A 326 7.18 -17.67 -2.19
C GLU A 326 6.35 -18.37 -1.12
N LYS A 327 5.74 -17.62 -0.20
CA LYS A 327 4.84 -18.16 0.82
C LYS A 327 3.53 -18.63 0.20
N GLU A 328 2.96 -17.82 -0.69
CA GLU A 328 1.76 -18.18 -1.44
C GLU A 328 2.02 -19.40 -2.35
N ARG A 329 3.22 -19.49 -2.94
CA ARG A 329 3.67 -20.66 -3.72
C ARG A 329 3.68 -21.93 -2.86
N GLU A 330 4.31 -21.92 -1.69
CA GLU A 330 4.33 -23.11 -0.83
C GLU A 330 2.92 -23.46 -0.32
N ILE A 331 2.02 -22.50 -0.07
CA ILE A 331 0.59 -22.79 0.23
C ILE A 331 -0.07 -23.55 -0.92
N VAL A 332 0.03 -23.03 -2.16
CA VAL A 332 -0.60 -23.65 -3.35
C VAL A 332 -0.02 -25.04 -3.61
N LYS A 333 1.28 -25.21 -3.42
CA LYS A 333 2.02 -26.47 -3.58
C LYS A 333 1.66 -27.50 -2.50
N ASP A 334 1.55 -27.10 -1.23
CA ASP A 334 1.12 -27.97 -0.15
C ASP A 334 -0.34 -28.41 -0.32
N ASP A 335 -1.21 -27.52 -0.78
CA ASP A 335 -2.60 -27.85 -1.09
C ASP A 335 -2.73 -28.77 -2.33
N HIS A 336 -1.89 -28.60 -3.36
CA HIS A 336 -1.74 -29.57 -4.44
C HIS A 336 -1.23 -30.93 -3.92
N ASN A 337 -0.21 -30.97 -3.07
CA ASN A 337 0.34 -32.21 -2.51
C ASN A 337 -0.69 -33.00 -1.68
N LYS A 338 -1.72 -32.36 -1.11
CA LYS A 338 -2.77 -33.02 -0.32
C LYS A 338 -3.78 -33.79 -1.18
N ASN A 339 -4.14 -33.29 -2.36
CA ASN A 339 -5.23 -33.86 -3.17
C ASN A 339 -4.94 -34.06 -4.67
N ASN A 340 -3.74 -33.72 -5.13
CA ASN A 340 -3.26 -33.83 -6.51
C ASN A 340 -4.15 -33.12 -7.56
N LYS A 341 -4.90 -32.07 -7.16
CA LYS A 341 -5.74 -31.30 -8.07
C LYS A 341 -4.99 -30.14 -8.74
N PRO A 342 -5.24 -29.84 -10.02
CA PRO A 342 -4.82 -28.58 -10.65
C PRO A 342 -5.49 -27.37 -9.98
N SER A 343 -5.00 -26.17 -10.28
CA SER A 343 -5.39 -24.93 -9.60
C SER A 343 -6.12 -23.95 -10.52
N ILE A 344 -7.20 -23.33 -10.00
CA ILE A 344 -7.85 -22.16 -10.59
C ILE A 344 -7.42 -20.91 -9.83
N ILE A 345 -7.06 -19.85 -10.55
CA ILE A 345 -6.96 -18.49 -9.98
C ILE A 345 -8.18 -17.65 -10.39
N ILE A 346 -8.83 -17.05 -9.39
CA ILE A 346 -9.92 -16.09 -9.56
C ILE A 346 -9.33 -14.69 -9.40
N ILE A 347 -9.37 -13.88 -10.47
CA ILE A 347 -8.97 -12.47 -10.45
C ILE A 347 -10.16 -11.64 -9.97
N GLY A 348 -10.06 -11.17 -8.73
CA GLY A 348 -11.12 -10.46 -8.02
C GLY A 348 -11.15 -8.95 -8.26
N THR A 349 -12.14 -8.33 -7.64
CA THR A 349 -12.47 -6.91 -7.67
C THR A 349 -12.39 -6.34 -6.24
N SER A 350 -12.97 -5.15 -6.04
CA SER A 350 -13.24 -4.55 -4.73
C SER A 350 -14.68 -4.74 -4.26
N TYR A 351 -15.54 -5.45 -5.01
CA TYR A 351 -16.96 -5.59 -4.68
C TYR A 351 -17.22 -6.78 -3.76
N ASP A 352 -18.12 -6.62 -2.79
CA ASP A 352 -18.54 -7.72 -1.89
C ASP A 352 -19.20 -8.89 -2.64
N SER A 353 -19.75 -8.62 -3.84
CA SER A 353 -20.34 -9.63 -4.73
C SER A 353 -19.34 -10.68 -5.23
N ASP A 354 -18.04 -10.45 -5.09
CA ASP A 354 -17.02 -11.46 -5.34
C ASP A 354 -17.20 -12.70 -4.45
N ILE A 355 -17.70 -12.56 -3.21
CA ILE A 355 -17.92 -13.70 -2.32
C ILE A 355 -18.92 -14.69 -2.94
N GLU A 356 -20.06 -14.20 -3.41
CA GLU A 356 -21.10 -15.00 -4.08
C GLU A 356 -20.56 -15.67 -5.36
N ARG A 357 -19.74 -14.93 -6.13
CA ARG A 357 -19.08 -15.43 -7.35
C ARG A 357 -18.03 -16.51 -7.04
N VAL A 358 -17.25 -16.36 -5.98
CA VAL A 358 -16.27 -17.37 -5.53
C VAL A 358 -16.97 -18.64 -5.04
N ILE A 359 -18.07 -18.51 -4.29
CA ILE A 359 -18.87 -19.66 -3.84
C ILE A 359 -19.48 -20.38 -5.06
N TYR A 360 -20.00 -19.64 -6.04
CA TYR A 360 -20.49 -20.22 -7.30
C TYR A 360 -19.39 -21.02 -8.03
N VAL A 361 -18.21 -20.43 -8.25
CA VAL A 361 -17.07 -21.10 -8.89
C VAL A 361 -16.65 -22.35 -8.10
N ALA A 362 -16.58 -22.27 -6.77
CA ALA A 362 -16.27 -23.42 -5.93
C ALA A 362 -17.35 -24.52 -6.03
N SER A 363 -18.63 -24.15 -6.08
CA SER A 363 -19.74 -25.10 -6.21
C SER A 363 -19.72 -25.89 -7.52
N LYS A 364 -19.12 -25.32 -8.58
CA LYS A 364 -19.01 -25.91 -9.92
C LYS A 364 -17.69 -26.65 -10.14
N TYR A 365 -16.57 -26.16 -9.60
CA TYR A 365 -15.23 -26.63 -9.96
C TYR A 365 -14.39 -27.23 -8.82
N ALA A 366 -14.75 -27.06 -7.54
CA ALA A 366 -13.89 -27.51 -6.42
C ALA A 366 -13.74 -29.04 -6.31
N ASP A 367 -14.60 -29.82 -6.97
CA ASP A 367 -14.43 -31.28 -7.10
C ASP A 367 -13.23 -31.64 -7.98
N GLU A 368 -12.88 -30.81 -8.98
CA GLU A 368 -11.81 -31.05 -9.95
C GLU A 368 -10.55 -30.19 -9.69
N TYR A 369 -10.71 -28.98 -9.14
CA TYR A 369 -9.65 -27.98 -8.98
C TYR A 369 -9.52 -27.49 -7.53
N ASN A 370 -8.32 -27.05 -7.16
CA ASN A 370 -8.08 -26.17 -6.01
C ASN A 370 -8.38 -24.73 -6.40
N ILE A 371 -9.17 -24.00 -5.61
CA ILE A 371 -9.68 -22.68 -5.96
C ILE A 371 -8.94 -21.61 -5.15
N TYR A 372 -8.26 -20.70 -5.84
CA TYR A 372 -7.56 -19.58 -5.22
C TYR A 372 -8.18 -18.25 -5.67
N TYR A 373 -8.39 -17.34 -4.73
CA TYR A 373 -8.91 -15.99 -4.99
C TYR A 373 -7.83 -14.94 -4.75
N LYS A 374 -7.61 -14.05 -5.73
CA LYS A 374 -6.75 -12.87 -5.58
C LYS A 374 -7.58 -11.60 -5.74
N GLY A 375 -8.00 -11.05 -4.60
CA GLY A 375 -8.77 -9.80 -4.52
C GLY A 375 -7.94 -8.53 -4.70
N HIS A 376 -8.66 -7.40 -4.80
CA HIS A 376 -8.06 -6.07 -4.89
C HIS A 376 -7.31 -5.69 -3.59
N PRO A 377 -6.07 -5.15 -3.64
CA PRO A 377 -5.28 -4.82 -2.45
C PRO A 377 -5.95 -3.85 -1.46
N GLY A 378 -6.92 -3.06 -1.90
CA GLY A 378 -7.65 -2.15 -1.02
C GLY A 378 -8.81 -2.78 -0.24
N HIS A 379 -9.19 -4.04 -0.49
CA HIS A 379 -10.45 -4.64 -0.01
C HIS A 379 -10.25 -6.06 0.52
N ASN A 380 -9.83 -6.16 1.78
CA ASN A 380 -9.43 -7.44 2.39
C ASN A 380 -10.63 -8.26 2.93
N TYR A 381 -11.83 -7.67 3.03
CA TYR A 381 -13.02 -8.33 3.58
C TYR A 381 -13.35 -9.66 2.88
N ASN A 382 -13.39 -9.67 1.54
CA ASN A 382 -13.63 -10.87 0.74
C ASN A 382 -12.61 -11.97 1.04
N ALA A 383 -11.32 -11.61 1.09
CA ALA A 383 -10.23 -12.55 1.36
C ALA A 383 -10.33 -13.14 2.79
N THR A 384 -10.65 -12.31 3.78
CA THR A 384 -10.93 -12.76 5.15
C THR A 384 -12.12 -13.71 5.20
N TYR A 385 -13.24 -13.37 4.58
CA TYR A 385 -14.43 -14.23 4.54
C TYR A 385 -14.12 -15.60 3.92
N ILE A 386 -13.44 -15.63 2.77
CA ILE A 386 -13.07 -16.87 2.07
C ILE A 386 -12.20 -17.75 2.97
N ASN A 387 -11.14 -17.20 3.55
CA ASN A 387 -10.22 -17.94 4.43
C ASN A 387 -10.83 -18.34 5.78
N GLU A 388 -11.90 -17.68 6.24
CA GLU A 388 -12.60 -18.06 7.48
C GLU A 388 -13.76 -19.03 7.26
N LYS A 389 -14.45 -19.00 6.11
CA LYS A 389 -15.75 -19.68 5.91
C LYS A 389 -15.75 -20.74 4.81
N LEU A 390 -14.90 -20.60 3.79
CA LEU A 390 -14.85 -21.50 2.63
C LEU A 390 -13.63 -22.44 2.66
N SER A 391 -12.74 -22.24 3.63
CA SER A 391 -11.46 -22.93 3.73
C SER A 391 -11.60 -24.44 4.04
N PRO A 392 -10.56 -25.26 3.78
CA PRO A 392 -10.59 -26.71 4.03
C PRO A 392 -10.89 -27.11 5.48
N GLU A 393 -10.68 -26.20 6.42
CA GLU A 393 -10.97 -26.42 7.84
C GLU A 393 -12.49 -26.40 8.15
N ASN A 394 -13.33 -25.99 7.19
CA ASN A 394 -14.79 -25.86 7.30
C ASN A 394 -15.59 -27.01 6.63
N VAL A 395 -14.98 -28.16 6.31
CA VAL A 395 -15.65 -29.32 5.69
C VAL A 395 -16.95 -29.70 6.41
N GLY A 396 -18.00 -29.96 5.63
CA GLY A 396 -19.36 -30.23 6.09
C GLY A 396 -20.24 -28.97 6.26
N SER A 397 -19.66 -27.77 6.22
CA SER A 397 -20.41 -26.51 6.28
C SER A 397 -21.31 -26.33 5.06
N LYS A 398 -22.53 -25.84 5.31
CA LYS A 398 -23.49 -25.46 4.26
C LYS A 398 -23.42 -23.96 4.03
N ILE A 399 -23.06 -23.57 2.82
CA ILE A 399 -22.95 -22.17 2.40
C ILE A 399 -24.14 -21.88 1.47
N VAL A 400 -25.02 -20.98 1.91
CA VAL A 400 -26.13 -20.46 1.09
C VAL A 400 -25.64 -19.22 0.38
N PHE A 401 -25.86 -19.13 -0.94
CA PHE A 401 -25.34 -18.08 -1.79
C PHE A 401 -26.34 -17.77 -2.92
N ASN A 402 -26.34 -16.55 -3.45
CA ASN A 402 -27.11 -16.18 -4.63
C ASN A 402 -26.34 -16.59 -5.88
N ASN A 403 -26.84 -17.61 -6.59
CA ASN A 403 -26.20 -18.13 -7.78
C ASN A 403 -26.26 -17.10 -8.92
N PRO A 404 -25.12 -16.54 -9.37
CA PRO A 404 -25.07 -15.50 -10.40
C PRO A 404 -25.54 -15.98 -11.78
N ALA A 405 -25.60 -17.29 -12.06
CA ALA A 405 -26.13 -17.81 -13.32
C ALA A 405 -27.67 -17.91 -13.34
N THR A 406 -28.33 -18.00 -12.18
CA THR A 406 -29.80 -18.19 -12.07
C THR A 406 -30.53 -17.03 -11.39
N GLY A 407 -29.83 -16.23 -10.58
CA GLY A 407 -30.40 -15.21 -9.70
C GLY A 407 -31.18 -15.78 -8.51
N GLN A 408 -30.96 -17.07 -8.17
CA GLN A 408 -31.66 -17.79 -7.10
C GLN A 408 -30.69 -18.23 -6.00
N ASN A 409 -31.20 -18.38 -4.78
CA ASN A 409 -30.40 -18.87 -3.66
C ASN A 409 -30.17 -20.38 -3.78
N ASP A 410 -28.92 -20.77 -3.99
CA ASP A 410 -28.47 -22.17 -3.98
C ASP A 410 -27.74 -22.50 -2.67
N THR A 411 -27.35 -23.76 -2.50
CA THR A 411 -26.56 -24.21 -1.35
C THR A 411 -25.41 -25.09 -1.81
N TRP A 412 -24.19 -24.68 -1.46
CA TRP A 412 -22.99 -25.50 -1.59
C TRP A 412 -22.64 -26.14 -0.25
N ILE A 413 -22.04 -27.34 -0.29
CA ILE A 413 -21.56 -28.05 0.89
C ILE A 413 -20.09 -28.36 0.67
N ILE A 414 -19.23 -27.86 1.56
CA ILE A 414 -17.78 -28.06 1.49
C ILE A 414 -17.49 -29.54 1.74
N LYS A 415 -16.96 -30.25 0.74
CA LYS A 415 -16.59 -31.68 0.85
C LYS A 415 -15.13 -31.83 1.27
N GLU A 416 -14.81 -33.00 1.81
CA GLU A 416 -13.43 -33.42 2.01
C GLU A 416 -12.64 -33.35 0.69
N ASN A 417 -11.37 -32.95 0.76
CA ASN A 417 -10.48 -32.69 -0.38
C ASN A 417 -10.89 -31.56 -1.34
N GLN A 418 -11.91 -30.74 -1.02
CA GLN A 418 -12.13 -29.45 -1.68
C GLN A 418 -11.30 -28.37 -0.99
N ILE A 419 -10.64 -27.52 -1.78
CA ILE A 419 -9.80 -26.43 -1.26
C ILE A 419 -10.24 -25.12 -1.92
N VAL A 420 -10.60 -24.16 -1.08
CA VAL A 420 -10.86 -22.77 -1.47
C VAL A 420 -10.08 -21.87 -0.52
N ARG A 421 -9.21 -21.00 -1.04
CA ARG A 421 -8.45 -20.03 -0.25
C ARG A 421 -8.37 -18.68 -0.96
N ALA A 422 -8.19 -17.62 -0.18
CA ALA A 422 -7.76 -16.34 -0.70
C ALA A 422 -6.25 -16.17 -0.48
N LEU A 423 -5.54 -15.81 -1.54
CA LEU A 423 -4.12 -15.46 -1.51
C LEU A 423 -3.95 -14.02 -0.99
N GLU A 424 -2.76 -13.69 -0.49
CA GLU A 424 -2.48 -12.37 0.08
C GLU A 424 -2.75 -11.24 -0.94
N THR A 425 -3.80 -10.48 -0.67
CA THR A 425 -4.30 -9.35 -1.46
C THR A 425 -3.28 -8.25 -1.70
N GLN A 426 -2.36 -8.00 -0.75
CA GLN A 426 -1.36 -6.94 -0.83
C GLN A 426 -0.20 -7.24 -1.81
N ILE A 427 -0.01 -8.51 -2.20
CA ILE A 427 0.96 -8.89 -3.23
C ILE A 427 0.41 -8.43 -4.60
N ALA A 428 1.27 -7.96 -5.50
CA ALA A 428 0.84 -7.65 -6.86
C ALA A 428 0.37 -8.91 -7.58
N SER A 429 -0.66 -8.79 -8.42
CA SER A 429 -1.22 -9.96 -9.10
C SER A 429 -0.21 -10.56 -10.09
N GLU A 430 0.69 -9.75 -10.64
CA GLU A 430 1.78 -10.14 -11.54
C GLU A 430 2.82 -11.04 -10.86
N GLU A 431 3.17 -10.78 -9.59
CA GLU A 431 4.09 -11.65 -8.81
C GLU A 431 3.50 -13.05 -8.62
N LEU A 432 2.17 -13.16 -8.50
CA LEU A 432 1.48 -14.46 -8.33
C LEU A 432 1.19 -15.15 -9.67
N THR A 433 0.97 -14.41 -10.76
CA THR A 433 0.41 -14.96 -12.01
C THR A 433 1.31 -14.87 -13.23
N THR A 434 2.40 -14.09 -13.18
CA THR A 434 3.25 -13.78 -14.35
C THR A 434 4.74 -13.98 -14.06
N ASP A 435 5.26 -13.33 -13.01
CA ASP A 435 6.71 -13.13 -12.87
C ASP A 435 7.48 -14.38 -12.48
N HIS A 436 6.82 -15.32 -11.81
CA HIS A 436 7.42 -16.54 -11.27
C HIS A 436 6.87 -17.83 -11.87
N VAL A 437 6.23 -17.73 -13.05
CA VAL A 437 5.61 -18.86 -13.76
C VAL A 437 6.64 -19.75 -14.46
N LEU A 438 7.75 -19.17 -14.92
CA LEU A 438 8.82 -19.88 -15.66
C LEU A 438 10.06 -20.19 -14.81
N ASP A 439 10.05 -19.83 -13.52
CA ASP A 439 11.13 -20.11 -12.57
C ASP A 439 11.30 -21.63 -12.30
N GLU A 440 12.46 -22.00 -11.75
CA GLU A 440 12.79 -23.39 -11.40
C GLU A 440 11.86 -23.98 -10.33
N ASN A 441 11.40 -23.15 -9.38
CA ASN A 441 10.37 -23.49 -8.38
C ASN A 441 9.18 -22.51 -8.54
N PRO A 442 8.30 -22.74 -9.52
CA PRO A 442 7.34 -21.75 -9.99
C PRO A 442 6.04 -21.75 -9.19
N LEU A 443 5.29 -20.64 -9.29
CA LEU A 443 3.86 -20.59 -8.96
C LEU A 443 3.06 -20.63 -10.26
N ARG A 444 2.08 -21.55 -10.37
CA ARG A 444 1.28 -21.77 -11.58
C ARG A 444 -0.18 -22.01 -11.25
N PHE A 445 -1.04 -21.58 -12.16
CA PHE A 445 -2.48 -21.84 -12.15
C PHE A 445 -2.90 -22.35 -13.52
N GLU A 446 -3.41 -23.58 -13.58
CA GLU A 446 -3.83 -24.23 -14.83
C GLU A 446 -4.97 -23.49 -15.51
N LYS A 447 -5.89 -22.91 -14.73
CA LYS A 447 -7.13 -22.27 -15.19
C LYS A 447 -7.41 -20.96 -14.47
N TRP A 448 -8.22 -20.11 -15.10
CA TRP A 448 -8.49 -18.74 -14.68
C TRP A 448 -10.00 -18.47 -14.65
N VAL A 449 -10.43 -17.59 -13.74
CA VAL A 449 -11.77 -16.98 -13.75
C VAL A 449 -11.62 -15.47 -13.54
N LEU A 450 -12.33 -14.67 -14.34
CA LEU A 450 -12.21 -13.22 -14.33
C LEU A 450 -13.50 -12.61 -13.74
N LEU A 451 -13.43 -11.99 -12.56
CA LEU A 451 -14.61 -11.36 -11.94
C LEU A 451 -14.93 -9.95 -12.47
N THR A 452 -14.04 -9.42 -13.31
CA THR A 452 -14.22 -8.19 -14.08
C THR A 452 -13.38 -8.26 -15.36
N PHE A 453 -13.70 -7.41 -16.34
CA PHE A 453 -12.88 -7.16 -17.52
C PHE A 453 -12.18 -5.79 -17.48
N GLY A 454 -12.19 -5.11 -16.33
CA GLY A 454 -11.68 -3.74 -16.13
C GLY A 454 -10.35 -3.62 -15.38
N THR A 455 -9.59 -4.71 -15.22
CA THR A 455 -8.31 -4.70 -14.48
C THR A 455 -7.13 -5.18 -15.30
N ASN A 456 -5.99 -4.48 -15.18
CA ASN A 456 -4.74 -4.86 -15.84
C ASN A 456 -4.20 -6.22 -15.38
N ALA A 457 -4.58 -6.70 -14.19
CA ALA A 457 -4.17 -8.01 -13.67
C ALA A 457 -4.56 -9.19 -14.58
N ILE A 458 -5.60 -9.03 -15.41
CA ILE A 458 -6.03 -10.04 -16.40
C ILE A 458 -4.91 -10.35 -17.41
N SER A 459 -4.09 -9.35 -17.74
CA SER A 459 -2.98 -9.52 -18.69
C SER A 459 -1.89 -10.48 -18.20
N GLY A 460 -1.88 -10.85 -16.91
CA GLY A 460 -0.98 -11.86 -16.35
C GLY A 460 -1.19 -13.27 -16.91
N ILE A 461 -2.20 -13.49 -17.75
CA ILE A 461 -2.36 -14.73 -18.52
C ILE A 461 -1.32 -14.86 -19.66
N ASP A 462 -0.68 -13.77 -20.12
CA ASP A 462 0.47 -13.79 -21.07
C ASP A 462 1.79 -14.06 -20.31
N ASN A 463 1.90 -15.27 -19.73
CA ASN A 463 2.96 -15.66 -18.80
C ASN A 463 3.86 -16.82 -19.29
N GLY A 464 3.71 -17.24 -20.54
CA GLY A 464 4.47 -18.35 -21.13
C GLY A 464 4.03 -19.75 -20.67
N TYR A 465 2.90 -19.86 -19.95
CA TYR A 465 2.32 -21.13 -19.53
C TYR A 465 0.83 -21.24 -19.86
N ASN A 466 0.06 -20.16 -19.69
CA ASN A 466 -1.37 -20.13 -19.96
C ASN A 466 -1.69 -19.73 -21.42
N VAL A 467 -2.93 -20.01 -21.81
CA VAL A 467 -3.56 -19.57 -23.07
C VAL A 467 -4.85 -18.81 -22.75
N PRO A 468 -5.40 -17.96 -23.64
CA PRO A 468 -6.67 -17.27 -23.41
C PRO A 468 -7.83 -18.23 -23.03
N ASP A 469 -7.91 -19.39 -23.67
CA ASP A 469 -8.86 -20.47 -23.37
C ASP A 469 -8.58 -21.24 -22.05
N ASP A 470 -7.58 -20.84 -21.26
CA ASP A 470 -7.49 -21.24 -19.85
C ASP A 470 -8.45 -20.44 -18.95
N VAL A 471 -9.07 -19.37 -19.46
CA VAL A 471 -10.21 -18.70 -18.79
C VAL A 471 -11.46 -19.57 -18.91
N LEU A 472 -11.96 -20.07 -17.77
CA LEU A 472 -13.19 -20.87 -17.71
C LEU A 472 -14.44 -19.99 -17.80
N GLU A 473 -14.43 -18.85 -17.09
CA GLU A 473 -15.57 -17.96 -16.94
C GLU A 473 -15.16 -16.49 -16.82
N ILE A 474 -16.05 -15.62 -17.32
CA ILE A 474 -15.91 -14.16 -17.30
C ILE A 474 -17.20 -13.55 -16.73
N PHE A 475 -17.07 -12.76 -15.66
CA PHE A 475 -18.14 -11.95 -15.11
C PHE A 475 -17.96 -10.49 -15.57
N LEU A 476 -19.06 -9.86 -15.96
CA LEU A 476 -19.10 -8.47 -16.41
C LEU A 476 -20.14 -7.72 -15.61
N ASP A 477 -19.88 -6.45 -15.28
CA ASP A 477 -20.75 -5.67 -14.39
C ASP A 477 -22.13 -5.36 -15.00
N ASN A 478 -22.25 -5.45 -16.33
CA ASN A 478 -23.50 -5.25 -17.08
C ASN A 478 -24.21 -6.55 -17.47
N GLU A 479 -23.60 -7.72 -17.26
CA GLU A 479 -24.21 -9.01 -17.59
C GLU A 479 -24.85 -9.65 -16.38
N LEU A 480 -26.05 -10.21 -16.58
CA LEU A 480 -26.81 -10.85 -15.50
C LEU A 480 -26.28 -12.23 -15.10
N ARG A 481 -25.33 -12.79 -15.86
CA ARG A 481 -24.81 -14.16 -15.72
C ARG A 481 -23.32 -14.23 -16.11
N PRO A 482 -22.54 -15.18 -15.57
CA PRO A 482 -21.20 -15.45 -16.09
C PRO A 482 -21.26 -15.93 -17.54
N ILE A 483 -20.30 -15.47 -18.34
CA ILE A 483 -20.03 -15.97 -19.70
C ILE A 483 -19.08 -17.16 -19.57
N SER A 484 -19.55 -18.34 -19.99
CA SER A 484 -18.80 -19.60 -19.94
C SER A 484 -18.37 -20.06 -21.34
N GLN A 485 -17.37 -20.94 -21.42
CA GLN A 485 -17.01 -21.58 -22.69
C GLN A 485 -18.22 -22.28 -23.34
N GLY A 486 -18.54 -21.89 -24.57
CA GLY A 486 -19.72 -22.36 -25.32
C GLY A 486 -20.85 -21.32 -25.43
N ASP A 487 -20.82 -20.23 -24.65
CA ASP A 487 -21.70 -19.08 -24.88
C ASP A 487 -21.22 -18.26 -26.09
N ASN A 488 -22.15 -17.70 -26.87
CA ASN A 488 -21.83 -16.89 -28.05
C ASN A 488 -20.93 -15.67 -27.74
N LEU A 489 -21.04 -15.12 -26.52
CA LEU A 489 -20.22 -13.99 -26.07
C LEU A 489 -18.80 -14.41 -25.66
N TYR A 490 -18.56 -15.69 -25.35
CA TYR A 490 -17.25 -16.15 -24.84
C TYR A 490 -16.16 -15.93 -25.89
N ASP A 491 -16.38 -16.36 -27.14
CA ASP A 491 -15.44 -16.17 -28.24
C ASP A 491 -15.18 -14.69 -28.56
N GLU A 492 -16.14 -13.79 -28.29
CA GLU A 492 -15.97 -12.35 -28.42
C GLU A 492 -15.06 -11.80 -27.31
N TYR A 493 -15.31 -12.17 -26.06
CA TYR A 493 -14.50 -11.72 -24.92
C TYR A 493 -13.10 -12.34 -24.90
N ILE A 494 -12.89 -13.55 -25.42
CA ILE A 494 -11.55 -14.11 -25.65
C ILE A 494 -10.80 -13.35 -26.75
N LYS A 495 -11.45 -12.96 -27.86
CA LYS A 495 -10.83 -12.07 -28.85
C LYS A 495 -10.51 -10.70 -28.27
N LYS A 496 -11.38 -10.17 -27.39
CA LYS A 496 -11.17 -8.91 -26.69
C LYS A 496 -10.00 -8.99 -25.70
N LEU A 497 -9.87 -10.08 -24.94
CA LEU A 497 -8.74 -10.35 -24.05
C LEU A 497 -7.41 -10.28 -24.82
N ILE A 498 -7.37 -10.92 -25.98
CA ILE A 498 -6.20 -10.88 -26.87
C ILE A 498 -5.94 -9.46 -27.40
N THR A 499 -6.99 -8.79 -27.90
CA THR A 499 -6.90 -7.49 -28.58
C THR A 499 -6.52 -6.34 -27.64
N ASP A 500 -7.07 -6.33 -26.42
CA ASP A 500 -6.99 -5.20 -25.49
C ASP A 500 -5.88 -5.37 -24.44
N TYR A 501 -5.55 -6.61 -24.04
CA TYR A 501 -4.65 -6.87 -22.91
C TYR A 501 -3.34 -7.59 -23.26
N ILE A 502 -3.36 -8.52 -24.22
CA ILE A 502 -2.20 -9.36 -24.58
C ILE A 502 -1.41 -8.71 -25.73
N ALA A 503 -2.04 -8.58 -26.91
CA ALA A 503 -1.39 -8.07 -28.10
C ALA A 503 -0.78 -6.66 -27.94
N PRO A 504 -1.40 -5.68 -27.24
CA PRO A 504 -0.85 -4.33 -27.14
C PRO A 504 0.46 -4.24 -26.35
N LYS A 505 0.71 -5.18 -25.42
CA LYS A 505 1.93 -5.22 -24.63
C LYS A 505 3.11 -5.79 -25.43
N SER A 506 2.81 -6.78 -26.27
CA SER A 506 3.81 -7.68 -26.85
C SER A 506 4.03 -7.49 -28.36
N LEU A 507 3.09 -6.85 -29.07
CA LEU A 507 3.13 -6.63 -30.52
C LEU A 507 2.94 -5.17 -30.92
N GLU A 508 3.92 -4.68 -31.69
CA GLU A 508 3.86 -3.44 -32.44
C GLU A 508 3.78 -3.78 -33.93
N ILE A 509 2.93 -3.05 -34.68
CA ILE A 509 2.92 -3.08 -36.14
C ILE A 509 3.60 -1.80 -36.59
N ILE A 510 4.71 -1.94 -37.30
CA ILE A 510 5.45 -0.81 -37.89
C ILE A 510 5.30 -0.82 -39.40
N ARG A 511 5.25 0.37 -39.99
CA ARG A 511 5.35 0.58 -41.43
C ARG A 511 6.80 0.38 -41.85
N LYS A 512 7.03 -0.38 -42.93
CA LYS A 512 8.37 -0.58 -43.49
C LYS A 512 8.97 0.73 -44.01
N GLU A 513 10.30 0.84 -44.00
CA GLU A 513 11.01 2.06 -44.40
C GLU A 513 10.75 2.40 -45.88
N GLU A 514 10.84 1.41 -46.76
CA GLU A 514 10.54 1.52 -48.19
C GLU A 514 9.08 1.92 -48.47
N SER A 515 8.19 1.69 -47.51
CA SER A 515 6.76 1.96 -47.63
C SER A 515 6.36 3.32 -47.07
N LYS A 516 7.23 4.04 -46.33
CA LYS A 516 6.91 5.34 -45.70
C LYS A 516 6.45 6.42 -46.68
N ASN A 517 6.99 6.41 -47.89
CA ASN A 517 6.68 7.40 -48.92
C ASN A 517 5.45 7.06 -49.78
N LYS A 518 4.81 5.90 -49.58
CA LYS A 518 3.57 5.55 -50.29
C LYS A 518 2.39 6.45 -49.83
N PRO A 519 1.43 6.79 -50.72
CA PRO A 519 0.15 7.34 -50.30
C PRO A 519 -0.57 6.38 -49.35
N PHE A 520 -1.27 6.90 -48.33
CA PHE A 520 -1.95 6.07 -47.33
C PHE A 520 -3.03 5.15 -47.94
N ASN A 521 -3.72 5.61 -49.00
CA ASN A 521 -4.70 4.82 -49.75
C ASN A 521 -4.09 3.61 -50.48
N ASP A 522 -2.78 3.64 -50.75
CA ASP A 522 -2.07 2.60 -51.51
C ASP A 522 -1.32 1.62 -50.59
N LEU A 523 -1.53 1.73 -49.27
CA LEU A 523 -0.91 0.84 -48.29
C LEU A 523 -1.60 -0.53 -48.27
N THR A 524 -0.76 -1.56 -48.37
CA THR A 524 -1.16 -2.96 -48.38
C THR A 524 -0.62 -3.69 -47.15
N VAL A 525 -1.04 -4.94 -46.93
CA VAL A 525 -0.49 -5.80 -45.87
C VAL A 525 1.04 -5.93 -45.96
N GLU A 526 1.59 -5.95 -47.17
CA GLU A 526 3.03 -6.11 -47.41
C GLU A 526 3.85 -4.89 -46.99
N ASP A 527 3.22 -3.74 -46.71
CA ASP A 527 3.86 -2.49 -46.30
C ASP A 527 4.15 -2.41 -44.80
N PHE A 528 3.79 -3.45 -44.05
CA PHE A 528 3.93 -3.51 -42.60
C PHE A 528 4.70 -4.75 -42.15
N VAL A 529 5.31 -4.68 -40.97
CA VAL A 529 5.90 -5.81 -40.26
C VAL A 529 5.57 -5.75 -38.77
N PHE A 530 5.61 -6.90 -38.11
CA PHE A 530 5.59 -6.94 -36.66
C PHE A 530 6.98 -6.66 -36.10
N GLN A 531 7.03 -5.76 -35.13
CA GLN A 531 8.12 -5.68 -34.17
C GLN A 531 7.61 -6.26 -32.84
N LYS A 532 8.35 -7.21 -32.26
CA LYS A 532 8.12 -7.58 -30.85
C LYS A 532 8.59 -6.42 -30.00
N ASN A 533 7.77 -5.98 -29.06
CA ASN A 533 8.16 -4.91 -28.14
C ASN A 533 9.41 -5.33 -27.35
N ALA A 534 10.39 -4.45 -27.21
CA ALA A 534 11.66 -4.78 -26.56
C ALA A 534 11.51 -5.08 -25.05
N SER A 535 10.43 -4.60 -24.44
CA SER A 535 10.05 -4.90 -23.05
C SER A 535 9.24 -6.19 -22.89
N ALA A 536 8.79 -6.82 -23.97
CA ALA A 536 8.19 -8.14 -23.91
C ALA A 536 9.31 -9.18 -23.72
N GLU A 537 9.47 -9.67 -22.49
CA GLU A 537 10.47 -10.69 -22.17
C GLU A 537 10.33 -11.86 -23.15
N LYS A 538 11.41 -12.15 -23.88
CA LYS A 538 11.38 -12.97 -25.12
C LYS A 538 10.78 -14.37 -24.95
N GLU A 539 10.68 -14.85 -23.71
CA GLU A 539 10.32 -16.21 -23.32
C GLU A 539 8.87 -16.34 -22.80
N ARG A 540 8.21 -15.24 -22.42
CA ARG A 540 6.84 -15.26 -21.84
C ARG A 540 5.71 -15.21 -22.87
N PHE A 541 6.01 -14.87 -24.11
CA PHE A 541 4.99 -14.42 -25.05
C PHE A 541 4.15 -15.53 -25.70
N PHE A 542 2.83 -15.42 -25.58
CA PHE A 542 1.82 -16.38 -26.01
C PHE A 542 1.75 -16.69 -27.52
N PHE A 543 2.25 -15.82 -28.42
CA PHE A 543 2.10 -16.03 -29.87
C PHE A 543 3.39 -16.38 -30.61
N LYS A 544 3.24 -17.29 -31.60
CA LYS A 544 4.22 -17.57 -32.66
C LYS A 544 3.57 -17.51 -34.05
N ASN A 545 4.40 -17.48 -35.10
CA ASN A 545 3.99 -17.49 -36.51
C ASN A 545 2.90 -16.43 -36.81
N ILE A 546 3.16 -15.20 -36.40
CA ILE A 546 2.21 -14.09 -36.44
C ILE A 546 2.26 -13.47 -37.84
N ASN A 547 1.11 -13.37 -38.49
CA ASN A 547 0.96 -12.75 -39.78
C ASN A 547 -0.21 -11.77 -39.78
N ILE A 548 -0.06 -10.65 -40.47
CA ILE A 548 -1.20 -9.81 -40.85
C ILE A 548 -1.96 -10.61 -41.91
N ASN A 549 -3.27 -10.75 -41.75
CA ASN A 549 -4.11 -11.50 -42.69
C ASN A 549 -4.72 -10.56 -43.74
N LYS A 550 -5.22 -9.41 -43.31
CA LYS A 550 -5.77 -8.34 -44.15
C LYS A 550 -5.84 -7.01 -43.38
N ILE A 551 -5.92 -5.91 -44.12
CA ILE A 551 -6.42 -4.63 -43.60
C ILE A 551 -7.95 -4.73 -43.58
N LEU A 552 -8.58 -4.36 -42.46
CA LEU A 552 -10.04 -4.31 -42.29
C LEU A 552 -10.58 -2.91 -42.56
N VAL A 553 -9.88 -1.89 -42.03
CA VAL A 553 -10.22 -0.47 -42.14
C VAL A 553 -8.93 0.31 -42.38
N SER A 554 -8.99 1.32 -43.24
CA SER A 554 -7.95 2.32 -43.45
C SER A 554 -8.67 3.63 -43.72
N GLU A 555 -8.67 4.55 -42.76
CA GLU A 555 -9.36 5.85 -42.86
C GLU A 555 -8.67 6.93 -42.02
N LEU A 556 -9.14 8.17 -42.08
CA LEU A 556 -8.70 9.22 -41.16
C LEU A 556 -9.39 9.04 -39.81
N ASN A 557 -8.64 9.20 -38.71
CA ASN A 557 -9.23 9.19 -37.37
C ASN A 557 -10.24 10.35 -37.18
N ASP A 558 -11.10 10.29 -36.15
CA ASP A 558 -12.16 11.28 -35.89
C ASP A 558 -11.69 12.75 -35.88
N SER A 559 -10.43 12.98 -35.49
CA SER A 559 -9.81 14.31 -35.46
C SER A 559 -9.21 14.78 -36.79
N GLY A 560 -9.11 13.90 -37.79
CA GLY A 560 -8.43 14.15 -39.06
C GLY A 560 -6.92 14.37 -38.94
N THR A 561 -6.28 13.93 -37.84
CA THR A 561 -4.84 14.20 -37.57
C THR A 561 -3.92 13.03 -37.90
N ALA A 562 -4.47 11.81 -38.00
CA ALA A 562 -3.74 10.59 -38.31
C ALA A 562 -4.57 9.66 -39.21
N TRP A 563 -3.89 8.81 -39.96
CA TRP A 563 -4.50 7.64 -40.60
C TRP A 563 -4.62 6.51 -39.61
N GLU A 564 -5.84 6.07 -39.35
CA GLU A 564 -6.14 4.90 -38.57
C GLU A 564 -6.20 3.67 -39.48
N ILE A 565 -5.42 2.65 -39.16
CA ILE A 565 -5.41 1.38 -39.90
C ILE A 565 -5.67 0.24 -38.92
N THR A 566 -6.77 -0.48 -39.15
CA THR A 566 -7.13 -1.69 -38.38
C THR A 566 -6.81 -2.94 -39.18
N PHE A 567 -5.97 -3.80 -38.64
CA PHE A 567 -5.56 -5.07 -39.20
C PHE A 567 -6.33 -6.23 -38.59
N GLU A 568 -6.61 -7.26 -39.38
CA GLU A 568 -6.88 -8.61 -38.87
C GLU A 568 -5.54 -9.35 -38.78
N ILE A 569 -5.19 -9.79 -37.58
CA ILE A 569 -3.98 -10.57 -37.29
C ILE A 569 -4.36 -12.03 -37.12
N ARG A 570 -3.54 -12.92 -37.68
CA ARG A 570 -3.57 -14.35 -37.41
C ARG A 570 -2.29 -14.75 -36.70
N ALA A 571 -2.42 -15.54 -35.63
CA ALA A 571 -1.28 -16.06 -34.88
C ALA A 571 -1.54 -17.50 -34.43
N ARG A 572 -0.47 -18.24 -34.13
CA ARG A 572 -0.55 -19.56 -33.50
C ARG A 572 -0.13 -19.49 -32.04
N SER A 573 -0.66 -20.39 -31.22
CA SER A 573 -0.18 -20.56 -29.85
C SER A 573 1.31 -20.91 -29.81
N SER A 574 2.10 -20.20 -29.01
CA SER A 574 3.47 -20.58 -28.67
C SER A 574 3.48 -21.69 -27.60
N VAL A 575 2.50 -21.70 -26.68
CA VAL A 575 2.43 -22.50 -25.45
C VAL A 575 1.11 -23.26 -25.33
N LYS A 576 1.16 -24.58 -25.11
CA LYS A 576 0.03 -25.52 -25.29
C LYS A 576 -0.59 -25.44 -26.72
N GLU A 577 -1.37 -26.45 -27.10
CA GLU A 577 -2.19 -26.48 -28.35
C GLU A 577 -1.56 -25.80 -29.59
N SER A 578 -0.33 -26.19 -29.98
CA SER A 578 0.53 -25.42 -30.90
C SER A 578 0.00 -25.19 -32.33
N ASP A 579 -1.06 -25.91 -32.71
CA ASP A 579 -1.75 -25.77 -33.98
C ASP A 579 -3.00 -24.87 -33.90
N LYS A 580 -3.40 -24.45 -32.70
CA LYS A 580 -4.50 -23.52 -32.50
C LYS A 580 -4.17 -22.15 -33.07
N ILE A 581 -5.17 -21.59 -33.74
CA ILE A 581 -5.06 -20.36 -34.52
C ILE A 581 -5.99 -19.34 -33.90
N TYR A 582 -5.41 -18.21 -33.51
CA TYR A 582 -6.13 -17.06 -33.01
C TYR A 582 -6.22 -16.02 -34.11
N THR A 583 -7.41 -15.44 -34.26
CA THR A 583 -7.67 -14.30 -35.13
C THR A 583 -8.21 -13.17 -34.28
N PHE A 584 -7.52 -12.03 -34.30
CA PHE A 584 -7.81 -10.84 -33.49
C PHE A 584 -7.50 -9.58 -34.29
N THR A 585 -7.86 -8.41 -33.78
CA THR A 585 -7.60 -7.15 -34.47
C THR A 585 -6.46 -6.36 -33.82
N ARG A 586 -5.84 -5.45 -34.57
CA ARG A 586 -4.95 -4.43 -34.00
C ARG A 586 -5.06 -3.15 -34.80
N LYS A 587 -5.14 -2.04 -34.09
CA LYS A 587 -5.20 -0.68 -34.62
C LYS A 587 -3.83 -0.02 -34.51
N ILE A 588 -3.41 0.70 -35.54
CA ILE A 588 -2.33 1.70 -35.46
C ILE A 588 -2.85 3.05 -35.93
N GLU A 589 -2.21 4.13 -35.49
CA GLU A 589 -2.43 5.48 -35.99
C GLU A 589 -1.11 6.01 -36.56
N ILE A 590 -1.12 6.47 -37.80
CA ILE A 590 0.05 7.05 -38.47
C ILE A 590 -0.18 8.57 -38.60
N PRO A 591 0.57 9.42 -37.87
CA PRO A 591 0.36 10.86 -37.89
C PRO A 591 0.57 11.47 -39.28
N LEU A 592 -0.32 12.39 -39.68
CA LEU A 592 -0.14 13.17 -40.92
C LEU A 592 1.09 14.09 -40.88
N THR A 593 1.71 14.28 -39.71
CA THR A 593 2.93 15.07 -39.54
C THR A 593 4.21 14.32 -39.93
N GLU A 594 4.18 13.01 -40.19
CA GLU A 594 5.35 12.26 -40.66
C GLU A 594 5.74 12.58 -42.11
N THR A 595 4.89 13.29 -42.88
CA THR A 595 5.27 13.76 -44.22
C THR A 595 6.03 15.08 -44.16
N ARG A 596 7.37 15.01 -44.08
CA ARG A 596 8.31 16.03 -44.55
C ARG A 596 9.58 15.43 -45.13
#